data_AF-A0A3A8KLY0-F1
#
_entry.id   AF-A0A3A8KLY0-F1
#
_cell.length_a   1.000
_cell.length_b   1.000
_cell.length_c   1.000
_cell.angle_alpha   90.00
_cell.angle_beta   90.00
_cell.angle_gamma   90.00
#
_symmetry.space_group_name_H-M   'P 1'
#
loop_
_entity.id
_entity.type
_entity.pdbx_description
1 polymer ?
#
loop_
_entity_poly.entity_id
_entity_poly.type
_entity_poly.pdbx_seq_one_letter_code
_entity_poly.pdbx_strand_id
1 'polypeptide(L)'
;MPRRYFRLTDDVHVPERWDLNDPADLQGRVVDERWIFAAGNPVSVAERLQIPIYVPGRAIDFSLAGSGPTPVVHARAASIFTRLAPDDVQLIPVEIAGQLDPYFILVATKLIRCIDDAASEEVRYFGPEDGHPDKIGEYRVVSGMRIDLSPVGEARVFRTWGWPLALIVSEEIKMALEQAGITGTKFKEVTGPPRRRSGSSVS
;
A
#
# COMPACT_ATOMS: atom_id res chain seq x y z
N MET A 1 -20.52 4.93 -14.40
CA MET A 1 -19.84 5.97 -13.60
C MET A 1 -18.34 5.86 -13.84
N PRO A 2 -17.57 6.96 -13.82
CA PRO A 2 -16.11 6.86 -13.94
C PRO A 2 -15.55 6.04 -12.76
N ARG A 3 -14.65 5.09 -13.06
CA ARG A 3 -14.00 4.29 -12.01
C ARG A 3 -13.12 5.22 -11.17
N ARG A 4 -13.35 5.25 -9.86
CA ARG A 4 -12.50 5.98 -8.91
C ARG A 4 -11.50 5.05 -8.26
N TYR A 5 -10.31 5.59 -8.00
CA TYR A 5 -9.24 4.87 -7.31
C TYR A 5 -8.66 5.70 -6.19
N PHE A 6 -8.16 4.98 -5.19
CA PHE A 6 -7.67 5.54 -3.95
C PHE A 6 -6.32 4.91 -3.64
N ARG A 7 -5.36 5.74 -3.22
CA ARG A 7 -4.19 5.24 -2.51
C ARG A 7 -4.63 4.83 -1.11
N LEU A 8 -4.41 3.57 -0.78
CA LEU A 8 -4.59 3.00 0.55
C LEU A 8 -3.25 3.07 1.32
N THR A 9 -3.27 3.71 2.47
CA THR A 9 -2.16 3.73 3.44
C THR A 9 -2.68 3.37 4.82
N ASP A 10 -1.79 3.20 5.78
CA ASP A 10 -2.19 3.04 7.17
C ASP A 10 -2.65 4.38 7.76
N ASP A 11 -3.62 4.31 8.69
CA ASP A 11 -4.03 5.45 9.49
C ASP A 11 -3.22 5.49 10.79
N VAL A 12 -2.21 6.35 10.81
CA VAL A 12 -1.31 6.56 11.96
C VAL A 12 -1.97 7.29 13.12
N HIS A 13 -3.19 7.81 12.94
CA HIS A 13 -3.91 8.54 13.99
C HIS A 13 -4.85 7.64 14.80
N VAL A 14 -4.91 6.34 14.51
CA VAL A 14 -5.69 5.39 15.30
C VAL A 14 -5.10 5.35 16.73
N PRO A 15 -5.87 5.71 17.77
CA PRO A 15 -5.34 5.76 19.13
C PRO A 15 -4.86 4.39 19.59
N GLU A 16 -3.68 4.37 20.22
CA GLU A 16 -3.07 3.19 20.84
C GLU A 16 -2.87 2.01 19.88
N ARG A 17 -2.82 2.23 18.57
CA ARG A 17 -2.51 1.15 17.62
C ARG A 17 -1.11 0.61 17.87
N TRP A 18 -0.90 -0.66 17.53
CA TRP A 18 0.45 -1.20 17.41
C TRP A 18 1.23 -0.56 16.25
N ASP A 19 2.55 -0.70 16.27
CA ASP A 19 3.39 -0.55 15.08
C ASP A 19 4.14 -1.86 14.83
N LEU A 20 4.24 -2.26 13.57
CA LEU A 20 4.79 -3.54 13.14
C LEU A 20 6.17 -3.35 12.49
N ASN A 21 7.11 -4.25 12.80
CA ASN A 21 8.46 -4.22 12.23
C ASN A 21 8.52 -4.92 10.86
N ASP A 22 9.69 -4.89 10.21
CA ASP A 22 9.92 -5.61 8.96
C ASP A 22 9.61 -7.11 9.10
N PRO A 23 9.01 -7.75 8.06
CA PRO A 23 8.80 -9.18 8.04
C PRO A 23 10.11 -9.95 8.26
N ALA A 24 10.04 -11.02 9.04
CA ALA A 24 11.17 -11.89 9.33
C ALA A 24 10.78 -13.36 9.17
N ASP A 25 11.76 -14.23 8.96
CA ASP A 25 11.54 -15.67 9.10
C ASP A 25 11.30 -16.07 10.56
N LEU A 26 10.98 -17.34 10.81
CA LEU A 26 10.70 -17.85 12.16
C LEU A 26 11.91 -17.80 13.11
N GLN A 27 13.13 -17.62 12.59
CA GLN A 27 14.35 -17.43 13.41
C GLN A 27 14.60 -15.94 13.72
N GLY A 28 13.75 -15.04 13.23
CA GLY A 28 13.86 -13.60 13.45
C GLY A 28 14.83 -12.91 12.50
N ARG A 29 15.25 -13.56 11.42
CA ARG A 29 16.09 -12.93 10.39
C ARG A 29 15.17 -12.13 9.47
N VAL A 30 15.42 -10.83 9.39
CA VAL A 30 14.66 -9.90 8.54
C VAL A 30 14.81 -10.33 7.07
N VAL A 31 13.73 -10.24 6.31
CA VAL A 31 13.77 -10.46 4.86
C VAL A 31 14.68 -9.43 4.19
N ASP A 32 15.74 -9.89 3.53
CA ASP A 32 16.79 -9.04 2.94
C ASP A 32 16.21 -8.01 1.95
N GLU A 33 15.37 -8.47 1.03
CA GLU A 33 14.67 -7.62 0.06
C GLU A 33 13.40 -7.00 0.67
N ARG A 34 13.59 -5.97 1.49
CA ARG A 34 12.49 -5.29 2.22
C ARG A 34 11.32 -4.82 1.34
N TRP A 35 11.57 -4.50 0.07
CA TRP A 35 10.55 -4.01 -0.87
C TRP A 35 9.81 -5.12 -1.63
N ILE A 36 10.17 -6.39 -1.44
CA ILE A 36 9.64 -7.52 -2.23
C ILE A 36 8.10 -7.57 -2.20
N PHE A 37 7.49 -7.29 -1.04
CA PHE A 37 6.02 -7.29 -0.87
C PHE A 37 5.32 -6.05 -1.43
N ALA A 38 6.07 -5.01 -1.79
CA ALA A 38 5.57 -3.80 -2.43
C ALA A 38 5.91 -3.73 -3.93
N ALA A 39 6.66 -4.69 -4.48
CA ALA A 39 7.19 -4.63 -5.84
C ALA A 39 6.14 -4.69 -6.96
N GLY A 40 4.91 -5.13 -6.66
CA GLY A 40 3.84 -5.22 -7.67
C GLY A 40 3.89 -6.49 -8.50
N ASN A 41 4.49 -7.56 -7.98
CA ASN A 41 4.53 -8.89 -8.58
C ASN A 41 4.22 -9.96 -7.52
N PRO A 42 3.81 -11.18 -7.93
CA PRO A 42 3.73 -12.32 -7.03
C PRO A 42 5.07 -12.56 -6.33
N VAL A 43 5.01 -12.97 -5.06
CA VAL A 43 6.18 -13.23 -4.22
C VAL A 43 6.21 -14.70 -3.84
N SER A 44 7.37 -15.33 -4.02
CA SER A 44 7.61 -16.68 -3.50
C SER A 44 8.32 -16.56 -2.16
N VAL A 45 7.69 -17.10 -1.10
CA VAL A 45 8.31 -17.22 0.22
C VAL A 45 8.71 -18.67 0.46
N ALA A 46 9.97 -18.89 0.83
CA ALA A 46 10.49 -20.23 1.08
C ALA A 46 9.95 -20.83 2.38
N GLU A 47 9.69 -19.97 3.38
CA GLU A 47 9.27 -20.36 4.72
C GLU A 47 8.14 -19.45 5.21
N ARG A 48 7.49 -19.89 6.30
CA ARG A 48 6.49 -19.08 6.99
C ARG A 48 7.17 -17.85 7.60
N LEU A 49 6.51 -16.71 7.51
CA LEU A 49 7.02 -15.46 8.05
C LEU A 49 6.32 -15.09 9.35
N GLN A 50 7.00 -14.30 10.16
CA GLN A 50 6.44 -13.59 11.28
C GLN A 50 6.56 -12.08 11.07
N ILE A 51 5.64 -11.33 11.67
CA ILE A 51 5.71 -9.87 11.75
C ILE A 51 5.94 -9.50 13.23
N PRO A 52 7.15 -9.07 13.61
CA PRO A 52 7.42 -8.63 14.97
C PRO A 52 6.63 -7.36 15.31
N ILE A 53 6.18 -7.25 16.56
CA ILE A 53 5.58 -6.02 17.08
C ILE A 53 6.72 -5.09 17.49
N TYR A 54 6.79 -3.91 16.87
CA TYR A 54 7.78 -2.88 17.20
C TYR A 54 7.33 -2.04 18.39
N VAL A 55 6.08 -1.53 18.33
CA VAL A 55 5.44 -0.82 19.44
C VAL A 55 4.19 -1.61 19.84
N PRO A 56 4.10 -2.12 21.07
CA PRO A 56 2.90 -2.78 21.57
C PRO A 56 1.68 -1.85 21.55
N GLY A 57 0.53 -2.39 21.21
CA GLY A 57 -0.72 -1.63 21.16
C GLY A 57 -1.91 -2.48 20.75
N ARG A 58 -3.05 -1.83 20.54
CA ARG A 58 -4.27 -2.43 20.03
C ARG A 58 -4.03 -2.96 18.62
N ALA A 59 -4.35 -4.23 18.41
CA ALA A 59 -4.38 -4.86 17.10
C ALA A 59 -5.40 -4.16 16.18
N ILE A 60 -5.04 -3.96 14.92
CA ILE A 60 -5.88 -3.31 13.90
C ILE A 60 -5.90 -4.16 12.62
N ASP A 61 -6.95 -3.99 11.83
CA ASP A 61 -7.23 -4.86 10.69
C ASP A 61 -6.32 -4.60 9.48
N PHE A 62 -5.72 -3.41 9.38
CA PHE A 62 -4.79 -3.02 8.32
C PHE A 62 -3.66 -2.17 8.91
N SER A 63 -2.41 -2.48 8.58
CA SER A 63 -1.25 -1.65 8.87
C SER A 63 -0.16 -1.79 7.80
N LEU A 64 0.73 -0.81 7.68
CA LEU A 64 1.97 -0.94 6.92
C LEU A 64 3.09 -1.31 7.89
N ALA A 65 3.74 -2.45 7.63
CA ALA A 65 4.81 -2.98 8.46
C ALA A 65 6.19 -2.62 7.90
N GLY A 66 7.09 -2.31 8.83
CA GLY A 66 8.51 -2.12 8.56
C GLY A 66 8.84 -0.95 7.65
N SER A 67 10.05 -0.98 7.11
CA SER A 67 10.58 0.05 6.20
C SER A 67 10.16 -0.17 4.74
N GLY A 68 9.67 -1.37 4.41
CA GLY A 68 9.24 -1.82 3.09
C GLY A 68 7.77 -1.61 2.71
N PRO A 69 7.12 -0.53 3.20
CA PRO A 69 5.69 -0.46 3.60
C PRO A 69 4.87 -1.69 3.21
N THR A 70 5.08 -2.77 3.96
CA THR A 70 4.47 -4.07 3.67
C THR A 70 3.03 -4.07 4.21
N PRO A 71 1.98 -4.21 3.39
CA PRO A 71 0.62 -4.21 3.89
C PRO A 71 0.34 -5.50 4.66
N VAL A 72 0.04 -5.38 5.95
CA VAL A 72 -0.37 -6.47 6.83
C VAL A 72 -1.86 -6.32 7.10
N VAL A 73 -2.62 -7.38 6.83
CA VAL A 73 -4.08 -7.40 6.92
C VAL A 73 -4.57 -8.54 7.79
N HIS A 74 -5.55 -8.24 8.62
CA HIS A 74 -6.33 -9.22 9.34
C HIS A 74 -7.25 -10.01 8.39
N ALA A 75 -7.65 -11.23 8.78
CA ALA A 75 -8.49 -12.12 7.98
C ALA A 75 -9.77 -11.47 7.42
N ARG A 76 -10.39 -10.55 8.17
CA ARG A 76 -11.56 -9.79 7.72
C ARG A 76 -11.26 -8.97 6.45
N ALA A 77 -10.18 -8.20 6.46
CA ALA A 77 -9.75 -7.43 5.29
C ALA A 77 -9.30 -8.35 4.15
N ALA A 78 -8.53 -9.40 4.48
CA ALA A 78 -8.06 -10.40 3.51
C ALA A 78 -9.21 -11.05 2.71
N SER A 79 -10.34 -11.34 3.38
CA SER A 79 -11.53 -11.92 2.75
C SER A 79 -12.16 -10.98 1.71
N ILE A 80 -12.12 -9.66 1.94
CA ILE A 80 -12.65 -8.65 1.02
C ILE A 80 -11.79 -8.60 -0.24
N PHE A 81 -10.47 -8.54 -0.08
CA PHE A 81 -9.54 -8.55 -1.21
C PHE A 81 -9.66 -9.82 -2.05
N THR A 82 -9.71 -11.00 -1.41
CA THR A 82 -9.83 -12.28 -2.11
C THR A 82 -11.15 -12.37 -2.89
N ARG A 83 -12.25 -11.88 -2.32
CA ARG A 83 -13.56 -11.94 -2.96
C ARG A 83 -13.70 -10.95 -4.12
N LEU A 84 -13.18 -9.74 -3.98
CA LEU A 84 -13.39 -8.66 -4.94
C LEU A 84 -12.27 -8.55 -5.97
N ALA A 85 -11.05 -8.97 -5.67
CA ALA A 85 -9.89 -8.80 -6.54
C ALA A 85 -8.99 -10.05 -6.55
N PRO A 86 -9.53 -11.27 -6.76
CA PRO A 86 -8.75 -12.51 -6.65
C PRO A 86 -7.54 -12.58 -7.59
N ASP A 87 -7.63 -11.97 -8.78
CA ASP A 87 -6.56 -11.98 -9.79
C ASP A 87 -5.53 -10.86 -9.61
N ASP A 88 -5.74 -9.97 -8.63
CA ASP A 88 -4.90 -8.80 -8.38
C ASP A 88 -4.05 -8.93 -7.11
N VAL A 89 -4.36 -9.92 -6.26
CA VAL A 89 -3.74 -10.07 -4.95
C VAL A 89 -3.21 -11.47 -4.71
N GLN A 90 -2.17 -11.54 -3.92
CA GLN A 90 -1.68 -12.73 -3.27
C GLN A 90 -1.67 -12.48 -1.76
N LEU A 91 -2.11 -13.47 -0.98
CA LEU A 91 -2.05 -13.43 0.47
C LEU A 91 -0.99 -14.40 0.97
N ILE A 92 -0.09 -13.90 1.82
CA ILE A 92 0.95 -14.71 2.46
C ILE A 92 0.64 -14.77 3.96
N PRO A 93 0.29 -15.95 4.52
CA PRO A 93 0.01 -16.08 5.94
C PRO A 93 1.23 -15.73 6.78
N VAL A 94 1.02 -14.98 7.86
CA VAL A 94 2.10 -14.59 8.79
C VAL A 94 1.70 -14.82 10.24
N GLU A 95 2.70 -14.99 11.10
CA GLU A 95 2.53 -15.06 12.55
C GLU A 95 2.76 -13.69 13.20
N ILE A 96 1.87 -13.30 14.11
CA ILE A 96 2.06 -12.12 14.96
C ILE A 96 1.88 -12.58 16.41
N ALA A 97 2.92 -12.38 17.22
CA ALA A 97 2.92 -12.86 18.60
C ALA A 97 1.71 -12.32 19.39
N GLY A 98 1.00 -13.21 20.09
CA GLY A 98 -0.18 -12.88 20.88
C GLY A 98 -1.48 -12.69 20.10
N GLN A 99 -1.47 -12.86 18.77
CA GLN A 99 -2.69 -12.85 17.95
C GLN A 99 -3.18 -14.26 17.68
N LEU A 100 -4.45 -14.52 18.00
CA LEU A 100 -5.11 -15.79 17.70
C LEU A 100 -5.73 -15.80 16.30
N ASP A 101 -6.23 -14.65 15.85
CA ASP A 101 -6.81 -14.51 14.53
C ASP A 101 -5.73 -14.48 13.43
N PRO A 102 -6.02 -14.99 12.22
CA PRO A 102 -5.04 -15.00 11.13
C PRO A 102 -4.74 -13.60 10.59
N TYR A 103 -3.45 -13.36 10.34
CA TYR A 103 -2.95 -12.19 9.60
C TYR A 103 -2.21 -12.63 8.34
N PHE A 104 -2.17 -11.73 7.37
CA PHE A 104 -1.56 -11.97 6.06
C PHE A 104 -0.78 -10.73 5.63
N ILE A 105 0.34 -10.94 4.94
CA ILE A 105 0.84 -9.91 4.04
C ILE A 105 -0.04 -9.90 2.80
N LEU A 106 -0.55 -8.72 2.43
CA LEU A 106 -1.26 -8.48 1.19
C LEU A 106 -0.27 -7.99 0.12
N VAL A 107 -0.01 -8.85 -0.86
CA VAL A 107 0.78 -8.53 -2.04
C VAL A 107 -0.17 -8.15 -3.17
N ALA A 108 -0.04 -6.94 -3.69
CA ALA A 108 -0.66 -6.58 -4.97
C ALA A 108 0.25 -7.09 -6.11
N THR A 109 -0.30 -7.89 -7.02
CA THR A 109 0.49 -8.65 -8.01
C THR A 109 0.62 -7.95 -9.37
N LYS A 110 0.05 -6.73 -9.48
CA LYS A 110 0.07 -5.92 -10.70
C LYS A 110 0.88 -4.64 -10.47
N LEU A 111 1.83 -4.37 -11.34
CA LEU A 111 2.60 -3.13 -11.40
C LEU A 111 2.21 -2.36 -12.67
N ILE A 112 1.59 -1.18 -12.51
CA ILE A 112 1.00 -0.43 -13.62
C ILE A 112 1.65 0.95 -13.73
N ARG A 113 2.13 1.30 -14.93
CA ARG A 113 2.66 2.64 -15.25
C ARG A 113 1.51 3.60 -15.54
N CYS A 114 0.89 4.10 -14.49
CA CYS A 114 -0.31 4.92 -14.57
C CYS A 114 -0.20 6.29 -13.90
N ILE A 115 0.94 6.66 -13.31
CA ILE A 115 1.08 8.00 -12.72
C ILE A 115 0.99 9.04 -13.84
N ASP A 116 0.07 9.99 -13.68
CA ASP A 116 -0.10 11.11 -14.60
C ASP A 116 0.74 12.27 -14.06
N ASP A 117 1.90 12.48 -14.67
CA ASP A 117 2.84 13.50 -14.24
C ASP A 117 2.28 14.91 -14.42
N ALA A 118 1.47 15.13 -15.46
CA ALA A 118 0.89 16.43 -15.78
C ALA A 118 -0.28 16.79 -14.87
N ALA A 119 -1.05 15.80 -14.41
CA ALA A 119 -2.16 16.01 -13.48
C ALA A 119 -1.73 15.98 -12.00
N SER A 120 -0.56 15.42 -11.68
CA SER A 120 0.00 15.41 -10.32
C SER A 120 0.48 16.80 -9.90
N GLU A 121 0.47 17.09 -8.59
CA GLU A 121 0.85 18.42 -8.07
C GLU A 121 2.36 18.67 -8.23
N GLU A 122 3.16 17.63 -8.00
CA GLU A 122 4.60 17.69 -8.20
C GLU A 122 5.14 16.32 -8.54
N VAL A 123 5.99 16.27 -9.55
CA VAL A 123 6.75 15.09 -9.94
C VAL A 123 8.21 15.51 -10.13
N ARG A 124 9.11 14.84 -9.42
CA ARG A 124 10.56 14.98 -9.63
C ARG A 124 11.17 13.62 -9.88
N TYR A 125 12.16 13.59 -10.76
CA TYR A 125 12.95 12.40 -11.07
C TYR A 125 14.33 12.53 -10.44
N PHE A 126 15.01 11.40 -10.27
CA PHE A 126 16.43 11.42 -9.99
C PHE A 126 17.20 11.93 -11.21
N GLY A 127 18.00 12.98 -11.00
CA GLY A 127 18.95 13.51 -11.97
C GLY A 127 20.38 13.00 -11.70
N PRO A 128 21.33 13.22 -12.64
CA PRO A 128 22.75 12.88 -12.44
C PRO A 128 23.35 13.50 -11.17
N GLU A 129 22.88 14.69 -10.79
CA GLU A 129 23.31 15.45 -9.61
C GLU A 129 22.94 14.78 -8.27
N ASP A 130 22.01 13.83 -8.27
CA ASP A 130 21.51 13.20 -7.06
C ASP A 130 22.40 12.05 -6.54
N GLY A 131 23.47 11.71 -7.26
CA GLY A 131 24.43 10.69 -6.82
C GLY A 131 23.90 9.25 -6.82
N HIS A 132 22.78 9.00 -7.51
CA HIS A 132 22.15 7.69 -7.64
C HIS A 132 22.05 7.28 -9.11
N PRO A 133 23.17 6.87 -9.76
CA PRO A 133 23.20 6.60 -11.19
C PRO A 133 22.20 5.53 -11.64
N ASP A 134 21.98 4.51 -10.80
CA ASP A 134 21.05 3.41 -11.10
C ASP A 134 19.57 3.83 -11.07
N LYS A 135 19.26 5.01 -10.50
CA LYS A 135 17.89 5.51 -10.34
C LYS A 135 17.56 6.65 -11.30
N ILE A 136 18.50 7.08 -12.14
CA ILE A 136 18.29 8.20 -13.05
C ILE A 136 17.06 7.94 -13.91
N GLY A 137 16.12 8.90 -13.92
CA GLY A 137 14.85 8.78 -14.63
C GLY A 137 13.74 8.04 -13.86
N GLU A 138 14.01 7.53 -12.66
CA GLU A 138 12.98 7.03 -11.74
C GLU A 138 12.38 8.17 -10.92
N TYR A 139 11.16 7.95 -10.40
CA TYR A 139 10.49 8.92 -9.53
C TYR A 139 11.26 9.08 -8.21
N ARG A 140 11.56 10.34 -7.87
CA ARG A 140 12.15 10.74 -6.59
C ARG A 140 11.12 11.35 -5.65
N VAL A 141 10.21 12.16 -6.17
CA VAL A 141 9.13 12.79 -5.41
C VAL A 141 7.86 12.75 -6.24
N VAL A 142 6.76 12.31 -5.62
CA VAL A 142 5.41 12.41 -6.19
C VAL A 142 4.47 13.00 -5.13
N SER A 143 4.08 14.26 -5.32
CA SER A 143 3.11 14.97 -4.46
C SER A 143 1.78 15.12 -5.19
N GLY A 144 0.68 15.10 -4.45
CA GLY A 144 -0.66 15.25 -5.04
C GLY A 144 -1.00 14.22 -6.13
N MET A 145 -0.37 13.03 -6.09
CA MET A 145 -0.42 11.98 -7.12
C MET A 145 -1.79 11.81 -7.78
N ARG A 146 -1.78 11.82 -9.11
CA ARG A 146 -2.90 11.45 -9.98
C ARG A 146 -2.53 10.29 -10.88
N ILE A 147 -3.54 9.54 -11.29
CA ILE A 147 -3.36 8.43 -12.22
C ILE A 147 -4.18 8.59 -13.49
N ASP A 148 -3.59 8.22 -14.61
CA ASP A 148 -4.30 7.93 -15.86
C ASP A 148 -4.93 6.53 -15.74
N LEU A 149 -6.20 6.43 -16.12
CA LEU A 149 -6.94 5.18 -16.09
C LEU A 149 -6.77 4.36 -17.36
N SER A 150 -6.26 4.94 -18.44
CA SER A 150 -6.07 4.24 -19.71
C SER A 150 -5.25 2.94 -19.61
N PRO A 151 -4.15 2.84 -18.81
CA PRO A 151 -3.40 1.60 -18.67
C PRO A 151 -3.91 0.68 -17.55
N VAL A 152 -4.91 1.09 -16.76
CA VAL A 152 -5.36 0.35 -15.55
C VAL A 152 -6.21 -0.87 -15.91
N GLY A 153 -6.98 -0.77 -17.00
CA GLY A 153 -7.88 -1.84 -17.45
C GLY A 153 -8.86 -2.26 -16.35
N GLU A 154 -8.95 -3.57 -16.09
CA GLU A 154 -9.86 -4.17 -15.11
C GLU A 154 -9.25 -4.33 -13.71
N ALA A 155 -8.01 -3.87 -13.48
CA ALA A 155 -7.35 -4.02 -12.18
C ALA A 155 -8.10 -3.22 -11.10
N ARG A 156 -8.40 -3.89 -9.97
CA ARG A 156 -9.02 -3.31 -8.78
C ARG A 156 -7.99 -3.05 -7.68
N VAL A 157 -6.87 -3.78 -7.66
CA VAL A 157 -5.76 -3.58 -6.73
C VAL A 157 -4.43 -3.65 -7.49
N PHE A 158 -3.54 -2.68 -7.29
CA PHE A 158 -2.25 -2.67 -7.97
C PHE A 158 -1.24 -1.74 -7.28
N ARG A 159 0.03 -1.83 -7.70
CA ARG A 159 1.09 -0.88 -7.39
C ARG A 159 1.38 0.00 -8.60
N THR A 160 1.82 1.23 -8.36
CA THR A 160 2.26 2.13 -9.43
C THR A 160 3.71 1.88 -9.79
N TRP A 161 4.00 1.74 -11.09
CA TRP A 161 5.37 1.63 -11.59
C TRP A 161 6.20 2.87 -11.23
N GLY A 162 7.48 2.66 -10.88
CA GLY A 162 8.42 3.71 -10.50
C GLY A 162 8.14 4.35 -9.13
N TRP A 163 6.95 4.14 -8.55
CA TRP A 163 6.63 4.52 -7.17
C TRP A 163 5.84 3.41 -6.44
N PRO A 164 6.42 2.21 -6.27
CA PRO A 164 5.68 1.02 -5.80
C PRO A 164 5.11 1.15 -4.39
N LEU A 165 5.51 2.17 -3.63
CA LEU A 165 4.96 2.51 -2.31
C LEU A 165 3.44 2.76 -2.33
N ALA A 166 2.90 3.18 -3.46
CA ALA A 166 1.48 3.42 -3.59
C ALA A 166 0.72 2.11 -3.84
N LEU A 167 0.03 1.61 -2.80
CA LEU A 167 -1.01 0.61 -2.95
C LEU A 167 -2.29 1.30 -3.41
N ILE A 168 -2.73 1.00 -4.63
CA ILE A 168 -3.94 1.56 -5.23
C ILE A 168 -5.07 0.56 -5.15
N VAL A 169 -6.24 1.02 -4.70
CA VAL A 169 -7.47 0.23 -4.64
C VAL A 169 -8.61 0.96 -5.34
N SER A 170 -9.48 0.21 -6.00
CA SER A 170 -10.71 0.72 -6.58
C SER A 170 -11.69 1.20 -5.51
N GLU A 171 -12.65 2.02 -5.91
CA GLU A 171 -13.78 2.43 -5.08
C GLU A 171 -14.54 1.26 -4.45
N GLU A 172 -14.77 0.18 -5.21
CA GLU A 172 -15.49 -0.99 -4.73
C GLU A 172 -14.79 -1.63 -3.52
N ILE A 173 -13.46 -1.76 -3.59
CA ILE A 173 -12.63 -2.24 -2.46
C ILE A 173 -12.72 -1.28 -1.29
N LYS A 174 -12.53 0.03 -1.52
CA LYS A 174 -12.62 1.06 -0.47
C LYS A 174 -13.95 0.98 0.27
N MET A 175 -15.07 0.98 -0.46
CA MET A 175 -16.41 0.93 0.13
C MET A 175 -16.63 -0.35 0.93
N ALA A 176 -16.15 -1.49 0.43
CA ALA A 176 -16.27 -2.76 1.15
C ALA A 176 -15.46 -2.76 2.46
N LEU A 177 -14.25 -2.19 2.46
CA LEU A 177 -13.43 -2.04 3.67
C LEU A 177 -14.10 -1.11 4.70
N GLU A 178 -14.63 0.03 4.25
CA GLU A 178 -15.35 0.99 5.11
C GLU A 178 -16.64 0.38 5.69
N GLN A 179 -17.46 -0.26 4.86
CA GLN A 179 -18.71 -0.89 5.27
C GLN A 179 -18.48 -2.04 6.26
N ALA A 180 -17.39 -2.79 6.08
CA ALA A 180 -17.00 -3.85 7.01
C ALA A 180 -16.34 -3.32 8.29
N GLY A 181 -16.14 -2.00 8.42
CA GLY A 181 -15.50 -1.40 9.60
C GLY A 181 -14.06 -1.87 9.80
N ILE A 182 -13.30 -2.00 8.71
CA ILE A 182 -11.87 -2.36 8.77
C ILE A 182 -11.10 -1.19 9.39
N THR A 183 -10.40 -1.47 10.49
CA THR A 183 -9.61 -0.46 11.21
C THR A 183 -8.22 -0.27 10.60
N GLY A 184 -7.64 0.92 10.78
CA GLY A 184 -6.26 1.20 10.35
C GLY A 184 -6.10 1.61 8.89
N THR A 185 -7.18 1.72 8.10
CA THR A 185 -7.11 2.14 6.69
C THR A 185 -7.27 3.65 6.52
N LYS A 186 -6.44 4.26 5.68
CA LYS A 186 -6.57 5.64 5.22
C LYS A 186 -6.61 5.69 3.69
N PHE A 187 -7.57 6.43 3.13
CA PHE A 187 -7.76 6.53 1.69
C PHE A 187 -7.53 7.95 1.19
N LYS A 188 -6.76 8.08 0.11
CA LYS A 188 -6.60 9.34 -0.63
C LYS A 188 -7.00 9.12 -2.08
N GLU A 189 -7.99 9.85 -2.56
CA GLU A 189 -8.42 9.77 -3.96
C GLU A 189 -7.30 10.23 -4.92
N VAL A 190 -7.05 9.43 -5.95
CA VAL A 190 -5.99 9.66 -6.96
C VAL A 190 -6.57 9.78 -8.38
N THR A 191 -7.89 9.68 -8.53
CA THR A 191 -8.62 9.95 -9.77
C THR A 191 -9.29 11.32 -9.75
N GLY A 192 -9.52 11.90 -10.93
CA GLY A 192 -10.14 13.22 -11.07
C GLY A 192 -9.18 14.38 -10.77
N PRO A 193 -9.59 15.63 -11.04
CA PRO A 193 -8.72 16.80 -10.91
C PRO A 193 -8.24 16.98 -9.46
N PRO A 194 -7.07 17.61 -9.25
CA PRO A 194 -6.62 17.98 -7.91
C PRO A 194 -7.73 18.69 -7.15
N ARG A 195 -8.01 18.27 -5.91
CA ARG A 195 -8.87 19.07 -5.02
C ARG A 195 -8.18 20.43 -4.87
N ARG A 196 -8.80 21.49 -5.40
CA ARG A 196 -8.36 22.88 -5.14
C ARG A 196 -8.22 23.03 -3.63
N ARG A 197 -7.02 23.42 -3.16
CA ARG A 197 -6.84 23.86 -1.78
C ARG A 197 -7.82 25.01 -1.58
N SER A 198 -8.81 24.83 -0.71
CA SER A 198 -9.59 25.96 -0.19
C SER A 198 -8.56 26.88 0.46
N GLY A 199 -8.29 28.02 -0.18
CA GLY A 199 -7.36 29.00 0.37
C GLY A 199 -7.80 29.32 1.78
N SER A 200 -6.91 29.12 2.75
CA SER A 200 -7.03 29.77 4.04
C SER A 200 -6.99 31.27 3.76
N SER A 201 -8.16 31.88 3.70
CA SER A 201 -8.32 33.31 3.89
C SER A 201 -7.82 33.60 5.30
N VAL A 202 -6.55 33.97 5.40
CA VAL A 202 -6.03 34.69 6.56
C VAL A 202 -6.66 36.07 6.46
N SER A 203 -7.62 36.33 7.34
CA SER A 203 -8.09 37.67 7.70
C SER A 203 -7.41 38.06 9.00
#